data_AF-A0A7C1DW42-F1
#
_entry.id   AF-A0A7C1DW42-F1
#
_cell.length_a   1.000
_cell.length_b   1.000
_cell.length_c   1.000
_cell.angle_alpha   90.00
_cell.angle_beta   90.00
_cell.angle_gamma   90.00
#
_symmetry.space_group_name_H-M   'P 1'
#
loop_
_entity.id
_entity.type
_entity.pdbx_description
1 polymer ?
#
loop_
_entity_poly.entity_id
_entity_poly.type
_entity_poly.pdbx_seq_one_letter_code
_entity_poly.pdbx_strand_id
1 'polypeptide(L)'
;MQSTSIRIRKKTRDHLQRLKQYPRESFDDVISRLIEANVDEEPLSEETLAAIEQSLKEYRKGMYHTHEEILADLGVAEEPKEARISGKSREPEKDSR
;
A
#
# COMPACT_ATOMS: atom_id res chain seq x y z
N MET A 1 -24.99 -5.59 -23.83
CA MET A 1 -23.72 -6.35 -23.83
C MET A 1 -23.61 -7.04 -25.18
N GLN A 2 -22.56 -6.75 -25.94
CA GLN A 2 -22.25 -7.50 -27.16
C GLN A 2 -21.52 -8.76 -26.73
N SER A 3 -21.93 -9.94 -27.20
CA SER A 3 -21.25 -11.19 -26.90
C SER A 3 -20.75 -11.81 -28.20
N THR A 4 -19.58 -12.45 -28.13
CA THR A 4 -19.01 -13.20 -29.24
C THR A 4 -18.73 -14.62 -28.79
N SER A 5 -18.67 -15.54 -29.75
CA SER A 5 -18.37 -16.95 -29.46
C SER A 5 -16.90 -17.23 -29.66
N ILE A 6 -16.28 -17.88 -28.66
CA ILE A 6 -14.94 -18.45 -28.77
C ILE A 6 -15.01 -19.97 -28.69
N ARG A 7 -14.13 -20.66 -29.42
CA ARG A 7 -14.03 -22.12 -29.35
C ARG A 7 -12.87 -22.52 -28.47
N ILE A 8 -13.15 -23.25 -27.40
CA ILE A 8 -12.13 -23.77 -26.47
C ILE A 8 -12.18 -25.29 -26.39
N ARG A 9 -11.07 -25.90 -25.93
CA ARG A 9 -11.03 -27.35 -25.68
C ARG A 9 -11.92 -27.70 -24.48
N LYS A 10 -12.51 -28.92 -24.47
CA LYS A 10 -13.29 -29.42 -23.32
C LYS A 10 -12.51 -29.32 -22.01
N LYS A 11 -11.24 -29.72 -22.02
CA LYS A 11 -10.34 -29.62 -20.86
C LYS A 11 -10.23 -28.18 -20.33
N THR A 12 -10.11 -27.18 -21.21
CA THR A 12 -10.06 -25.76 -20.83
C THR A 12 -11.37 -25.33 -20.17
N ARG A 13 -12.52 -25.69 -20.74
CA ARG A 13 -13.83 -25.43 -20.13
C ARG A 13 -13.93 -26.07 -18.73
N ASP A 14 -13.44 -27.29 -18.57
CA ASP A 14 -13.47 -27.99 -17.27
C ASP A 14 -12.54 -27.31 -16.24
N HIS A 15 -11.45 -26.69 -16.68
CA HIS A 15 -10.60 -25.86 -15.82
C HIS A 15 -11.35 -24.60 -15.39
N LEU A 16 -11.96 -23.88 -16.34
CA LEU A 16 -12.78 -22.69 -16.04
C LEU A 16 -13.92 -23.03 -15.08
N GLN A 17 -14.53 -24.20 -15.19
CA GLN A 17 -15.60 -24.66 -14.29
C GLN A 17 -15.10 -24.82 -12.85
N ARG A 18 -13.85 -25.28 -12.65
CA ARG A 18 -13.25 -25.40 -11.31
C ARG A 18 -12.76 -24.08 -10.74
N LEU A 19 -12.55 -23.07 -11.59
CA LEU A 19 -12.13 -21.73 -11.20
C LEU A 19 -13.30 -20.82 -10.82
N LYS A 20 -14.55 -21.31 -10.93
CA LYS A 20 -15.72 -20.59 -10.45
C LYS A 20 -15.70 -20.46 -8.93
N GLN A 21 -15.91 -19.25 -8.44
CA GLN A 21 -16.08 -18.90 -7.02
C GLN A 21 -17.49 -19.19 -6.53
N TYR A 22 -18.51 -19.07 -7.39
CA TYR A 22 -19.90 -19.39 -7.06
C TYR A 22 -20.59 -20.19 -8.17
N PRO A 23 -21.61 -21.02 -7.86
CA PRO A 23 -22.19 -21.95 -8.82
C PRO A 23 -22.74 -21.32 -10.11
N ARG A 24 -23.17 -20.06 -10.03
CA ARG A 24 -23.78 -19.30 -11.14
C ARG A 24 -22.84 -18.31 -11.83
N GLU A 25 -21.55 -18.28 -11.49
CA GLU A 25 -20.57 -17.40 -12.16
C GLU A 25 -20.50 -17.78 -13.64
N SER A 26 -20.53 -16.80 -14.54
CA SER A 26 -20.41 -17.07 -15.97
C SER A 26 -18.96 -17.39 -16.34
N PHE A 27 -18.73 -18.07 -17.47
CA PHE A 27 -17.35 -18.25 -17.93
C PHE A 27 -16.70 -16.92 -18.35
N ASP A 28 -17.51 -15.95 -18.77
CA ASP A 28 -17.05 -14.60 -19.10
C ASP A 28 -16.49 -13.91 -17.85
N ASP A 29 -17.23 -13.94 -16.73
CA ASP A 29 -16.77 -13.37 -15.45
C ASP A 29 -15.47 -14.02 -14.97
N VAL A 30 -15.37 -15.36 -15.07
CA VAL A 30 -14.15 -16.09 -14.72
C VAL A 30 -12.98 -15.63 -15.60
N ILE A 31 -13.19 -15.51 -16.91
CA ILE A 31 -12.14 -15.11 -17.85
C ILE A 31 -11.72 -13.66 -17.59
N SER A 32 -12.67 -12.74 -17.43
CA SER A 32 -12.41 -11.32 -17.15
C SER A 32 -11.60 -11.14 -15.87
N ARG A 33 -12.01 -11.81 -14.78
CA ARG A 33 -11.25 -11.80 -13.52
C ARG A 33 -9.84 -12.37 -13.67
N LEU A 34 -9.67 -13.42 -14.47
CA LEU A 34 -8.35 -13.99 -14.74
C LEU A 34 -7.49 -13.01 -15.56
N ILE A 35 -8.08 -12.28 -16.51
CA ILE A 35 -7.37 -11.26 -17.29
C ILE A 35 -6.95 -10.12 -16.36
N GLU A 36 -7.87 -9.55 -15.58
CA GLU A 36 -7.59 -8.47 -14.61
C GLU A 36 -6.51 -8.86 -13.60
N ALA A 37 -6.49 -10.12 -13.16
CA ALA A 37 -5.47 -10.60 -12.22
C ALA A 37 -4.08 -10.83 -12.85
N ASN A 38 -3.97 -10.89 -14.18
CA ASN A 38 -2.71 -11.20 -14.87
C ASN A 38 -2.20 -10.04 -15.76
N VAL A 39 -3.06 -9.10 -16.10
CA VAL A 39 -2.68 -7.91 -16.86
C VAL A 39 -2.43 -6.79 -15.85
N ASP A 40 -1.16 -6.47 -15.67
CA ASP A 40 -0.78 -5.22 -15.02
C ASP A 40 -0.95 -4.08 -16.05
N GLU A 41 -1.94 -3.22 -15.84
CA GLU A 41 -2.19 -2.06 -16.71
C GLU A 41 -1.11 -0.98 -16.53
N GLU A 42 -0.40 -0.98 -15.41
CA GLU A 42 0.63 0.01 -15.07
C GLU A 42 1.92 -0.71 -14.64
N PRO A 43 2.57 -1.44 -15.55
CA PRO A 43 3.81 -2.12 -15.22
C PRO A 43 4.88 -1.08 -14.89
N LEU A 44 5.66 -1.36 -13.84
CA LEU A 44 6.81 -0.53 -13.48
C LEU A 44 7.80 -0.47 -14.64
N SER A 45 8.30 0.73 -14.92
CA SER A 45 9.39 0.88 -15.89
C SER A 45 10.66 0.19 -15.38
N GLU A 46 11.54 -0.19 -16.30
CA GLU A 46 12.85 -0.77 -15.97
C GLU A 46 13.67 0.13 -15.04
N GLU A 47 13.57 1.46 -15.23
CA GLU A 47 14.21 2.45 -14.37
C GLU A 47 13.66 2.39 -12.93
N THR A 48 12.33 2.35 -12.77
CA THR A 48 11.70 2.26 -11.46
C THR A 48 12.04 0.94 -10.77
N LEU A 49 12.06 -0.17 -11.51
CA LEU A 49 12.48 -1.48 -10.99
C LEU A 49 13.94 -1.43 -10.49
N ALA A 50 14.85 -0.86 -11.29
CA ALA A 50 16.24 -0.72 -10.90
C ALA A 50 16.42 0.17 -9.65
N ALA A 51 15.66 1.26 -9.55
CA ALA A 51 15.67 2.16 -8.39
C ALA A 51 15.18 1.44 -7.11
N ILE A 52 14.14 0.62 -7.22
CA ILE A 52 13.65 -0.21 -6.11
C ILE A 52 14.71 -1.22 -5.68
N GLU A 53 15.32 -1.94 -6.62
CA GLU A 53 16.38 -2.91 -6.31
C GLU A 53 17.57 -2.27 -5.61
N GLN A 54 17.98 -1.09 -6.07
CA GLN A 54 19.05 -0.33 -5.44
C GLN A 54 18.66 0.09 -4.02
N SER A 55 17.47 0.67 -3.84
CA SER A 55 16.97 1.07 -2.53
C SER A 55 16.92 -0.11 -1.54
N LEU A 56 16.52 -1.30 -1.99
CA LEU A 56 16.53 -2.52 -1.18
C LEU A 56 17.95 -2.96 -0.79
N LYS A 57 18.95 -2.79 -1.67
CA LYS A 57 20.36 -3.07 -1.34
C LYS A 57 20.89 -2.10 -0.30
N GLU A 58 20.52 -0.84 -0.38
CA GLU A 58 20.92 0.22 0.56
C GLU A 58 20.29 -0.01 1.93
N TYR A 59 18.99 -0.27 1.97
CA TYR A 59 18.27 -0.62 3.20
C TYR A 59 18.91 -1.81 3.92
N ARG A 60 19.25 -2.87 3.19
CA ARG A 60 19.93 -4.06 3.76
C ARG A 60 21.32 -3.76 4.32
N LYS A 61 21.98 -2.70 3.84
CA LYS A 61 23.27 -2.22 4.38
C LYS A 61 23.09 -1.27 5.59
N GLY A 62 21.85 -1.03 6.02
CA GLY A 62 21.53 -0.07 7.08
C GLY A 62 21.56 1.38 6.61
N MET A 63 21.57 1.62 5.30
CA MET A 63 21.51 2.97 4.74
C MET A 63 20.04 3.34 4.54
N TYR A 64 19.45 3.96 5.56
CA TYR A 64 18.10 4.52 5.53
C TYR A 64 18.02 5.70 6.49
N HIS A 65 17.07 6.59 6.26
CA HIS A 65 16.70 7.63 7.20
C HIS A 65 15.40 7.25 7.89
N THR A 66 15.35 7.47 9.20
CA THR A 66 14.13 7.37 10.00
C THR A 66 13.22 8.56 9.75
N HIS A 67 11.96 8.43 10.16
CA HIS A 67 10.99 9.51 10.01
C HIS A 67 11.44 10.80 10.72
N GLU A 68 12.01 10.69 11.93
CA GLU A 68 12.51 11.82 12.70
C GLU A 68 13.68 12.52 12.00
N GLU A 69 14.64 11.75 11.48
CA GLU A 69 15.77 12.28 10.72
C GLU A 69 15.31 13.02 9.47
N ILE A 70 14.35 12.45 8.71
CA ILE A 70 13.78 13.11 7.52
C ILE A 70 13.06 14.42 7.90
N LEU A 71 12.26 14.43 8.97
CA LEU A 71 11.56 15.65 9.39
C LEU A 71 12.54 16.75 9.86
N ALA A 72 13.64 16.36 10.52
CA ALA A 72 14.69 17.27 10.90
C ALA A 72 15.41 17.85 9.67
N ASP A 73 15.75 17.02 8.69
CA ASP A 73 16.38 17.43 7.44
C ASP A 73 15.48 18.36 6.60
N LEU A 74 14.17 18.12 6.63
CA LEU A 74 13.16 18.94 5.95
C LEU A 74 12.75 20.20 6.75
N GLY A 75 13.24 20.38 7.98
CA GLY A 75 12.94 21.53 8.84
C GLY A 75 11.49 21.59 9.35
N VAL A 76 10.81 20.45 9.41
CA VAL A 76 9.39 20.31 9.84
C VAL A 76 9.24 19.42 11.08
N ALA A 77 10.32 19.22 11.83
CA ALA A 77 10.29 18.45 13.06
C ALA A 77 9.31 19.08 14.07
N GLU A 78 8.33 18.30 14.52
CA GLU A 78 7.42 18.67 15.61
C GLU A 78 8.22 18.87 16.90
N GLU A 79 7.98 19.97 17.63
CA GLU A 79 8.61 20.16 18.93
C GLU A 79 8.20 19.07 19.93
N PRO A 80 9.13 18.57 20.77
CA PRO A 80 8.83 17.52 21.73
C PRO A 80 7.70 17.95 22.68
N LYS A 81 6.64 17.14 22.73
CA LYS A 81 5.39 17.39 23.49
C LYS A 81 5.60 17.56 25.01
N GLU A 82 6.78 17.21 25.53
CA GLU A 82 7.14 17.34 26.94
C GLU A 82 7.33 18.79 27.41
N ALA A 83 7.57 19.74 26.50
CA ALA A 83 7.71 21.16 26.84
C ALA A 83 6.39 21.85 27.26
N ARG A 84 5.22 21.21 27.07
CA ARG A 84 3.91 21.83 27.35
C ARG A 84 3.45 21.73 28.81
N ILE A 85 4.14 20.99 29.69
CA ILE A 85 3.63 20.70 31.06
C ILE A 85 4.28 21.53 32.17
N SER A 86 5.37 22.29 31.93
CA SER A 86 6.06 23.04 33.00
C SER A 86 5.50 24.44 33.33
N GLY A 87 4.41 24.86 32.68
CA GLY A 87 3.85 26.22 32.83
C GLY A 87 2.59 26.33 33.69
N LYS A 88 2.59 25.86 34.94
CA LYS A 88 1.57 26.32 35.92
C LYS A 88 2.11 26.37 37.35
N SER A 89 2.97 27.36 37.59
CA SER A 89 3.40 27.77 38.92
C SER A 89 2.28 28.55 39.63
N ARG A 90 1.72 27.91 40.67
CA ARG A 90 1.23 28.46 41.96
C ARG A 90 0.78 29.93 41.99
N GLU A 91 -0.52 30.16 42.14
CA GLU A 91 -1.05 31.33 42.86
C GLU A 91 -1.07 31.04 44.37
N PRO A 92 -0.59 31.94 45.24
CA PRO A 92 -0.81 31.82 46.68
C PRO A 92 -2.16 32.43 47.04
N GLU A 93 -3.08 31.59 47.50
CA GLU A 93 -4.33 32.00 48.13
C GLU A 93 -3.98 32.71 49.45
N LYS A 94 -4.11 34.04 49.48
CA LYS A 94 -4.00 34.82 50.71
C LYS A 94 -5.33 34.75 51.45
N ASP A 95 -5.37 33.86 52.44
CA ASP A 95 -6.33 33.90 53.53
C ASP A 95 -5.95 35.06 54.46
N SER A 96 -6.79 36.09 54.55
CA SER A 96 -6.66 37.14 55.56
C SER A 96 -8.03 37.50 56.11
N ARG A 97 -8.17 37.13 57.39
CA ARG A 97 -9.15 37.46 58.42
C ARG A 97 -9.60 38.92 58.43
#